data_AF-A0A7Y5CVT3-F1
#
_entry.id   AF-A0A7Y5CVT3-F1
#
_cell.length_a   1.000
_cell.length_b   1.000
_cell.length_c   1.000
_cell.angle_alpha   90.00
_cell.angle_beta   90.00
_cell.angle_gamma   90.00
#
_symmetry.space_group_name_H-M   'P 1'
#
loop_
_entity.id
_entity.type
_entity.pdbx_description
1 polymer ?
#
loop_
_entity_poly.entity_id
_entity_poly.type
_entity_poly.pdbx_seq_one_letter_code
_entity_poly.pdbx_strand_id
1 'polypeptide(L)'
;MSKSSINIQPIDFDAATRAVERFSKDRHIPSMTYPGEGEGPTVETPKATEVTTLPVLQTRRSIKRIPVELPDYVVEDVKRRALDGNCSARHIIMRALRAYGVHIADEDMPEDGRRNR
;
A
#
# COMPACT_ATOMS: atom_id res chain seq x y z
N MET A 1 52.42 -6.74 9.08
CA MET A 1 50.97 -6.45 8.94
C MET A 1 50.80 -5.34 7.91
N SER A 2 50.64 -5.68 6.63
CA SER A 2 50.36 -4.70 5.56
C SER A 2 48.86 -4.45 5.49
N LYS A 3 48.43 -3.21 5.74
CA LYS A 3 47.04 -2.78 5.56
C LYS A 3 46.80 -2.63 4.05
N SER A 4 45.95 -3.47 3.48
CA SER A 4 45.43 -3.32 2.12
C SER A 4 44.56 -2.07 2.07
N SER A 5 45.04 -1.04 1.36
CA SER A 5 44.28 0.17 1.08
C SER A 5 43.18 -0.18 0.05
N ILE A 6 41.92 -0.17 0.49
CA ILE A 6 40.78 -0.26 -0.41
C ILE A 6 40.70 1.06 -1.17
N ASN A 7 40.90 0.99 -2.48
CA ASN A 7 40.86 2.14 -3.37
C ASN A 7 39.39 2.36 -3.76
N ILE A 8 38.69 3.22 -3.03
CA ILE A 8 37.30 3.58 -3.33
C ILE A 8 37.34 4.51 -4.53
N GLN A 9 36.94 3.99 -5.70
CA GLN A 9 36.79 4.84 -6.87
C GLN A 9 35.58 5.77 -6.70
N PRO A 10 35.69 7.03 -7.14
CA PRO A 10 34.58 7.96 -7.09
C PRO A 10 33.45 7.46 -7.99
N ILE A 11 32.22 7.46 -7.47
CA ILE A 11 31.02 7.07 -8.24
C ILE A 11 30.75 8.15 -9.28
N ASP A 12 30.66 7.75 -10.54
CA ASP A 12 30.20 8.60 -11.64
C ASP A 12 28.66 8.61 -11.66
N PHE A 13 28.08 9.64 -11.04
CA PHE A 13 26.64 9.82 -10.97
C PHE A 13 26.00 10.12 -12.33
N ASP A 14 26.76 10.65 -13.31
CA ASP A 14 26.26 10.95 -14.65
C ASP A 14 26.15 9.67 -15.49
N ALA A 15 27.08 8.73 -15.31
CA ALA A 15 26.97 7.39 -15.89
C ALA A 15 25.76 6.62 -15.33
N ALA A 16 25.53 6.69 -14.02
CA ALA A 16 24.39 6.05 -13.37
C ALA A 16 23.04 6.62 -13.86
N THR A 17 22.93 7.94 -13.95
CA THR A 17 21.72 8.63 -14.43
C THR A 17 21.36 8.20 -15.85
N ARG A 18 22.35 8.17 -16.76
CA ARG A 18 22.15 7.71 -18.15
C ARG A 18 21.72 6.25 -18.25
N ALA A 19 22.20 5.38 -17.35
CA ALA A 19 21.79 3.98 -17.32
C ALA A 19 20.32 3.81 -16.90
N VAL A 20 19.87 4.58 -15.91
CA VAL A 20 18.48 4.59 -15.45
C VAL A 20 17.53 5.07 -16.55
N GLU A 21 17.86 6.17 -17.24
CA GLU A 21 17.03 6.71 -18.31
C GLU A 21 16.84 5.75 -19.48
N ARG A 22 17.90 5.06 -19.91
CA ARG A 22 17.82 4.04 -20.96
C ARG A 22 16.90 2.90 -20.55
N PHE A 23 17.07 2.40 -19.33
CA PHE A 23 16.24 1.34 -18.79
C PHE A 23 14.76 1.73 -18.73
N SER A 24 14.45 2.96 -18.31
CA SER A 24 13.08 3.47 -18.27
C SER A 24 12.44 3.56 -19.65
N LYS A 25 13.19 4.01 -20.66
CA LYS A 25 12.73 4.07 -22.06
C LYS A 25 12.44 2.68 -22.61
N ASP A 26 13.36 1.74 -22.45
CA ASP A 26 13.21 0.37 -22.99
C ASP A 26 12.00 -0.35 -22.37
N ARG A 27 11.75 -0.11 -21.08
CA ARG A 27 10.67 -0.76 -20.33
C ARG A 27 9.34 0.00 -20.37
N HIS A 28 9.25 1.10 -21.14
CA HIS A 28 8.06 1.95 -21.24
C HIS A 28 7.50 2.33 -19.85
N ILE A 29 8.38 2.57 -18.89
CA ILE A 29 7.99 2.95 -17.54
C ILE A 29 7.65 4.43 -17.59
N PRO A 30 6.41 4.84 -17.22
CA PRO A 30 6.06 6.24 -17.12
C PRO A 30 6.96 6.89 -16.06
N SER A 31 7.82 7.83 -16.45
CA SER A 31 8.56 8.62 -15.46
C SER A 31 7.66 9.75 -14.97
N MET A 32 7.45 9.82 -13.65
CA MET A 32 7.00 11.06 -13.05
C MET A 32 8.23 11.97 -12.93
N THR A 33 8.43 12.84 -13.91
CA THR A 33 9.32 13.98 -13.70
C THR A 33 8.67 14.93 -12.70
N TYR A 34 9.38 15.24 -11.63
CA TYR A 34 9.05 16.41 -10.80
C TYR A 34 9.25 17.67 -11.64
N PRO A 35 8.28 18.60 -11.70
CA PRO A 35 8.47 19.87 -12.40
C PRO A 35 9.58 20.66 -11.70
N GLY A 36 10.57 21.10 -12.47
CA GLY A 36 11.65 21.96 -11.99
C GLY A 36 11.10 23.28 -11.47
N GLU A 37 11.67 23.75 -10.36
CA GLU A 37 11.30 25.00 -9.70
C GLU A 37 11.56 26.20 -10.62
N GLY A 38 10.49 26.72 -11.20
CA GLY A 38 10.38 28.07 -11.74
C GLY A 38 8.92 28.46 -11.62
N GLU A 39 8.65 29.33 -10.64
CA GLU A 39 7.36 29.87 -10.16
C GLU A 39 6.14 29.74 -11.10
N GLY A 40 5.02 29.24 -10.55
CA GLY A 40 3.76 28.99 -11.25
C GLY A 40 3.13 30.24 -11.89
N PRO A 41 2.11 30.05 -12.76
CA PRO A 41 0.76 29.96 -12.23
C PRO A 41 -0.20 28.99 -12.95
N THR A 42 -1.30 28.75 -12.23
CA THR A 42 -2.60 28.16 -12.55
C THR A 42 -3.02 28.19 -14.02
N VAL A 43 -3.27 27.03 -14.65
CA VAL A 43 -4.06 26.93 -15.90
C VAL A 43 -4.86 25.61 -15.96
N GLU A 44 -6.17 25.77 -15.77
CA GLU A 44 -7.30 25.27 -16.57
C GLU A 44 -7.29 23.85 -17.17
N THR A 45 -8.30 23.09 -16.78
CA THR A 45 -8.61 21.74 -17.28
C THR A 45 -9.81 21.77 -18.23
N PRO A 46 -9.65 21.35 -19.50
CA PRO A 46 -10.72 20.72 -20.27
C PRO A 46 -10.22 19.42 -20.96
N LYS A 47 -11.01 18.46 -21.43
CA LYS A 47 -12.39 18.01 -21.22
C LYS A 47 -12.44 16.60 -21.84
N ALA A 48 -13.09 15.68 -21.11
CA ALA A 48 -13.72 14.42 -21.50
C ALA A 48 -13.19 13.63 -22.72
N THR A 49 -12.60 12.47 -22.42
CA THR A 49 -12.82 11.24 -23.21
C THR A 49 -13.59 10.27 -22.33
N GLU A 50 -14.81 9.96 -22.74
CA GLU A 50 -15.61 8.85 -22.22
C GLU A 50 -14.81 7.56 -22.29
N VAL A 51 -14.66 6.84 -21.18
CA VAL A 51 -14.82 5.39 -21.25
C VAL A 51 -15.25 4.83 -19.91
N THR A 52 -16.27 3.98 -20.02
CA THR A 52 -16.54 2.85 -19.14
C THR A 52 -17.10 3.21 -17.78
N THR A 53 -18.37 2.87 -17.57
CA THR A 53 -18.92 2.54 -16.25
C THR A 53 -18.05 1.45 -15.62
N LEU A 54 -16.97 1.87 -14.98
CA LEU A 54 -16.25 1.05 -14.03
C LEU A 54 -17.21 0.76 -12.86
N PRO A 55 -17.14 -0.44 -12.28
CA PRO A 55 -18.15 -0.95 -11.37
C PRO A 55 -18.37 0.06 -10.25
N VAL A 56 -19.64 0.22 -9.84
CA VAL A 56 -20.00 1.01 -8.65
C VAL A 56 -19.00 0.65 -7.57
N LEU A 57 -18.04 1.54 -7.32
CA LEU A 57 -17.11 1.43 -6.22
C LEU A 57 -18.01 1.52 -5.00
N GLN A 58 -18.42 0.36 -4.48
CA GLN A 58 -19.10 0.27 -3.19
C GLN A 58 -18.23 1.05 -2.23
N THR A 59 -18.70 2.25 -1.92
CA THR A 59 -17.93 3.21 -1.14
C THR A 59 -17.89 2.62 0.24
N ARG A 60 -16.78 1.92 0.57
CA ARG A 60 -16.58 1.34 1.89
C ARG A 60 -16.88 2.43 2.90
N ARG A 61 -17.78 2.13 3.83
CA ARG A 61 -18.17 3.08 4.87
C ARG A 61 -16.90 3.56 5.58
N SER A 62 -16.89 4.83 5.98
CA SER A 62 -15.73 5.41 6.66
C SER A 62 -15.36 4.58 7.90
N ILE A 63 -14.15 4.06 7.94
CA ILE A 63 -13.67 3.23 9.04
C ILE A 63 -13.21 4.12 10.19
N LYS A 64 -13.79 3.94 11.38
CA LYS A 64 -13.32 4.56 12.62
C LYS A 64 -12.45 3.57 13.41
N ARG A 65 -11.38 4.08 14.01
CA ARG A 65 -10.48 3.28 14.86
C ARG A 65 -10.91 3.41 16.32
N ILE A 66 -11.00 2.29 17.03
CA ILE A 66 -11.29 2.23 18.46
C ILE A 66 -10.07 1.58 19.12
N PRO A 67 -9.29 2.31 19.95
CA PRO A 67 -8.24 1.69 20.74
C PRO A 67 -8.87 0.83 21.85
N VAL A 68 -8.34 -0.37 22.07
CA VAL A 68 -8.78 -1.29 23.12
C VAL A 68 -7.56 -1.88 23.83
N GLU A 69 -7.66 -2.03 25.14
CA GLU A 69 -6.66 -2.72 25.94
C GLU A 69 -7.10 -4.17 26.16
N LEU A 70 -6.20 -5.11 25.87
CA LEU A 70 -6.43 -6.54 26.01
C LEU A 70 -5.20 -7.16 26.69
N PRO A 71 -5.38 -8.20 27.51
CA PRO A 71 -4.24 -8.95 28.03
C PRO A 71 -3.38 -9.54 26.91
N ASP A 72 -2.07 -9.63 27.12
CA ASP A 72 -1.12 -10.09 26.09
C ASP A 72 -1.49 -11.46 25.52
N TYR A 73 -1.89 -12.40 26.39
CA TYR A 73 -2.30 -13.74 25.96
C TYR A 73 -3.52 -13.72 25.02
N VAL A 74 -4.45 -12.77 25.21
CA VAL A 74 -5.61 -12.62 24.32
C VAL A 74 -5.16 -12.10 22.95
N VAL A 75 -4.24 -11.14 22.93
CA VAL A 75 -3.68 -10.60 21.68
C VAL A 75 -2.95 -11.68 20.90
N GLU A 76 -2.16 -12.53 21.58
CA GLU A 76 -1.48 -13.67 20.98
C GLU A 76 -2.46 -14.69 20.38
N ASP A 77 -3.50 -15.06 21.12
CA ASP A 77 -4.53 -15.99 20.65
C ASP A 77 -5.29 -15.45 19.43
N VAL A 78 -5.65 -14.16 19.44
CA VAL A 78 -6.32 -13.53 18.29
C VAL A 78 -5.41 -13.54 17.06
N LYS A 79 -4.12 -13.24 17.23
CA LYS A 79 -3.14 -13.29 16.13
C LYS A 79 -2.98 -14.73 15.62
N ARG A 80 -2.88 -15.72 16.50
CA ARG A 80 -2.77 -17.14 16.12
C ARG A 80 -3.96 -17.58 15.29
N ARG A 81 -5.19 -17.31 15.75
CA ARG A 81 -6.42 -17.62 15.01
C ARG A 81 -6.49 -16.94 13.65
N ALA A 82 -6.02 -15.70 13.56
CA ALA A 82 -5.94 -14.98 12.31
C ALA A 82 -4.97 -15.66 11.32
N LEU A 83 -3.81 -16.11 11.81
CA LEU A 83 -2.84 -16.87 11.02
C LEU A 83 -3.42 -18.20 10.52
N ASP A 84 -4.05 -18.98 11.41
CA ASP A 84 -4.62 -20.29 11.08
C ASP A 84 -5.77 -20.19 10.07
N GLY A 85 -6.61 -19.16 10.22
CA GLY A 85 -7.75 -18.90 9.34
C GLY A 85 -7.42 -18.09 8.09
N ASN A 86 -6.15 -17.83 7.79
CA ASN A 86 -5.70 -16.98 6.68
C ASN A 86 -6.47 -15.64 6.58
N CYS A 87 -6.79 -15.04 7.72
CA CYS A 87 -7.57 -13.81 7.79
C CYS A 87 -6.85 -12.76 8.64
N SER A 88 -7.39 -11.54 8.71
CA SER A 88 -6.82 -10.48 9.54
C SER A 88 -7.34 -10.58 10.98
N ALA A 89 -6.55 -10.10 11.95
CA ALA A 89 -7.01 -9.97 13.34
C ALA A 89 -8.28 -9.12 13.44
N ARG A 90 -8.41 -8.09 12.58
CA ARG A 90 -9.63 -7.29 12.44
C ARG A 90 -10.83 -8.16 12.07
N HIS A 91 -10.69 -9.07 11.10
CA HIS A 91 -11.77 -9.97 10.68
C HIS A 91 -12.21 -10.87 11.84
N ILE A 92 -11.27 -11.44 12.61
CA ILE A 92 -11.57 -12.23 13.81
C ILE A 92 -12.37 -11.41 14.84
N ILE A 93 -11.94 -10.17 15.11
CA ILE A 93 -12.64 -9.28 16.05
C ILE A 93 -14.04 -8.93 15.54
N MET A 94 -14.19 -8.60 14.26
CA MET A 94 -15.50 -8.31 13.66
C MET A 94 -16.44 -9.52 13.70
N ARG A 95 -15.92 -10.73 13.45
CA ARG A 95 -16.69 -11.97 13.61
C ARG A 95 -17.15 -12.19 15.05
N ALA A 96 -16.29 -11.93 16.04
CA ALA A 96 -16.65 -12.02 17.45
C ALA A 96 -17.73 -10.98 17.83
N LEU A 97 -17.63 -9.74 17.33
CA LEU A 97 -18.64 -8.70 17.53
C LEU A 97 -19.98 -9.09 16.90
N ARG A 98 -19.98 -9.68 15.69
CA ARG A 98 -21.19 -10.21 15.06
C ARG A 98 -21.83 -11.33 15.88
N ALA A 99 -21.02 -12.25 16.42
CA ALA A 99 -21.50 -13.30 17.30
C ALA A 99 -22.06 -12.76 18.63
N TYR A 100 -21.57 -11.61 19.09
CA TYR A 100 -22.11 -10.88 20.24
C TYR A 100 -23.40 -10.11 19.92
N GLY A 101 -23.82 -10.05 18.65
CA GLY A 101 -25.06 -9.39 18.21
C GLY A 101 -24.87 -8.00 17.59
N VAL A 102 -23.63 -7.55 17.36
CA VAL A 102 -23.37 -6.29 16.64
C VAL A 102 -23.67 -6.49 15.15
N HIS A 103 -24.53 -5.63 14.58
CA HIS A 103 -24.80 -5.66 13.15
C HIS A 103 -23.58 -5.17 12.36
N ILE A 104 -23.07 -6.02 11.48
CA ILE A 104 -21.97 -5.73 10.57
C ILE A 104 -22.42 -6.19 9.18
N ALA A 105 -22.34 -5.29 8.20
CA ALA A 105 -22.65 -5.63 6.81
C ALA A 105 -21.61 -6.60 6.24
N ASP A 106 -22.03 -7.54 5.40
CA ASP A 106 -21.12 -8.53 4.83
C ASP A 106 -20.02 -7.88 3.95
N GLU A 107 -20.33 -6.73 3.33
CA GLU A 107 -19.38 -5.89 2.58
C GLU A 107 -18.21 -5.39 3.44
N ASP A 108 -18.44 -5.20 4.74
CA ASP A 108 -17.44 -4.74 5.70
C ASP A 108 -16.68 -5.93 6.36
N MET A 109 -17.00 -7.17 6.00
CA MET A 109 -16.32 -8.39 6.44
C MET A 109 -15.43 -9.04 5.34
N PRO A 110 -14.47 -8.32 4.73
CA PRO A 110 -13.56 -8.99 3.80
C PRO A 110 -12.74 -10.03 4.55
N GLU A 111 -12.80 -11.27 4.10
CA GLU A 111 -11.80 -12.28 4.40
C GLU A 111 -10.48 -11.80 3.77
N ASP A 112 -9.38 -11.82 4.53
CA ASP A 112 -8.14 -11.17 4.10
C ASP A 112 -7.50 -11.93 2.92
N GLY A 113 -7.80 -11.52 1.69
CA GLY A 113 -7.30 -12.12 0.46
C GLY A 113 -5.80 -11.96 0.21
N ARG A 114 -5.03 -11.43 1.17
CA ARG A 114 -3.56 -11.24 1.04
C ARG A 114 -2.77 -12.53 0.88
N ARG A 115 -3.35 -13.70 1.19
CA ARG A 115 -2.69 -15.02 1.12
C ARG A 115 -3.12 -15.89 -0.05
N ASN A 116 -4.03 -15.42 -0.90
CA ASN A 116 -4.43 -16.11 -2.12
C ASN A 116 -3.50 -15.74 -3.30
N ARG A 117 -2.18 -15.80 -3.09
CA ARG A 117 -1.18 -15.65 -4.15
C ARG A 117 -0.62 -16.99 -4.55
#